data_AF-A0A965P2U9-F1
#
_entry.id   AF-A0A965P2U9-F1
#
_cell.length_a   1.000
_cell.length_b   1.000
_cell.length_c   1.000
_cell.angle_alpha   90.00
_cell.angle_beta   90.00
_cell.angle_gamma   90.00
#
_symmetry.space_group_name_H-M   'P 1'
#
loop_
_entity.id
_entity.type
_entity.pdbx_description
1 polymer ?
#
loop_
_entity_poly.entity_id
_entity_poly.type
_entity_poly.pdbx_seq_one_letter_code
_entity_poly.pdbx_strand_id
1 'polypeptide(L)'
;MNLDILKEHWGVVAKIAACLAGIIGTFLITPPLLSVESTDASILYFAQFVLAILVGLFFVIPSSKVRDSQWRWISLAGLVIGICLFFAYVQVSAQWTALYKDVGVTVIGGNLTDAGKVLQAETGAVLPGDLIFQASGDVDLLWPRSERLTRYLVICGLYTVAMISLSVSAMAMIEFVRIRQAAAKAAGG
;
A
#
# COMPACT_ATOMS: atom_id res chain seq x y z
N MET A 1 -12.32 38.29 -7.88
CA MET A 1 -11.53 37.12 -7.41
C MET A 1 -10.52 36.80 -8.49
N ASN A 2 -9.23 36.99 -8.21
CA ASN A 2 -8.20 37.08 -9.25
C ASN A 2 -7.76 35.67 -9.70
N LEU A 3 -8.12 35.27 -10.91
CA LEU A 3 -7.89 33.93 -11.46
C LEU A 3 -6.39 33.60 -11.63
N ASP A 4 -5.52 34.61 -11.66
CA ASP A 4 -4.08 34.45 -11.87
C ASP A 4 -3.36 33.96 -10.61
N ILE A 5 -3.81 34.37 -9.42
CA ILE A 5 -3.30 33.84 -8.14
C ILE A 5 -3.62 32.35 -8.01
N LEU A 6 -4.78 31.92 -8.53
CA LEU A 6 -5.20 30.52 -8.51
C LEU A 6 -4.33 29.65 -9.44
N LYS A 7 -3.98 30.16 -10.64
CA LYS A 7 -3.08 29.50 -11.60
C LYS A 7 -1.66 29.31 -11.08
N GLU A 8 -1.17 30.26 -10.30
CA GLU A 8 0.17 30.19 -9.70
C GLU A 8 0.28 29.06 -8.65
N HIS A 9 -0.80 28.82 -7.91
CA HIS A 9 -0.83 27.84 -6.83
C HIS A 9 -1.43 26.48 -7.23
N TRP A 10 -1.94 26.34 -8.45
CA TRP A 10 -2.54 25.09 -8.96
C TRP A 10 -1.61 23.88 -8.85
N GLY A 11 -0.30 24.10 -9.02
CA GLY A 11 0.67 23.06 -8.78
C GLY A 11 0.63 22.57 -7.33
N VAL A 12 0.57 23.48 -6.35
CA VAL A 12 0.58 23.14 -4.91
C VAL A 12 -0.70 22.38 -4.57
N VAL A 13 -1.84 22.85 -5.09
CA VAL A 13 -3.14 22.15 -4.96
C VAL A 13 -3.07 20.74 -5.53
N ALA A 14 -2.50 20.55 -6.73
CA ALA A 14 -2.35 19.23 -7.33
C ALA A 14 -1.47 18.28 -6.50
N LYS A 15 -0.40 18.81 -5.88
CA LYS A 15 0.44 18.02 -4.98
C LYS A 15 -0.29 17.63 -3.69
N ILE A 16 -1.04 18.56 -3.11
CA ILE A 16 -1.86 18.29 -1.92
C ILE A 16 -2.95 17.27 -2.27
N ALA A 17 -3.61 17.40 -3.42
CA ALA A 17 -4.62 16.44 -3.88
C ALA A 17 -4.02 15.05 -4.12
N ALA A 18 -2.84 14.95 -4.74
CA ALA A 18 -2.14 13.68 -4.92
C ALA A 18 -1.71 13.05 -3.59
N CYS A 19 -1.26 13.88 -2.63
CA CYS A 19 -0.94 13.46 -1.27
C CYS A 19 -2.17 12.91 -0.54
N LEU A 20 -3.27 13.67 -0.55
CA LEU A 20 -4.53 13.25 0.05
C LEU A 20 -5.07 11.99 -0.63
N ALA A 21 -4.98 11.86 -1.95
CA ALA A 21 -5.39 10.66 -2.66
C ALA A 21 -4.52 9.44 -2.28
N GLY A 22 -3.21 9.62 -2.09
CA GLY A 22 -2.32 8.57 -1.59
C GLY A 22 -2.67 8.14 -0.17
N ILE A 23 -2.92 9.10 0.73
CA ILE A 23 -3.35 8.85 2.12
C ILE A 23 -4.72 8.16 2.14
N ILE A 24 -5.72 8.69 1.44
CA ILE A 24 -7.07 8.13 1.37
C ILE A 24 -7.04 6.73 0.75
N GLY A 25 -6.23 6.53 -0.30
CA GLY A 25 -5.97 5.21 -0.88
C GLY A 25 -5.48 4.21 0.16
N THR A 26 -4.73 4.66 1.18
CA THR A 26 -4.28 3.78 2.25
C THR A 26 -5.38 3.33 3.21
N PHE A 27 -6.48 4.06 3.30
CA PHE A 27 -7.65 3.73 4.12
C PHE A 27 -8.73 2.95 3.34
N LEU A 28 -8.78 3.10 2.01
CA LEU A 28 -9.78 2.42 1.17
C LEU A 28 -9.48 0.92 0.96
N ILE A 29 -8.22 0.50 1.05
CA ILE A 29 -7.82 -0.91 0.96
C ILE A 29 -7.54 -1.39 2.37
N THR A 30 -8.48 -2.12 2.97
CA THR A 30 -8.30 -2.69 4.30
C THR A 30 -7.20 -3.76 4.24
N PRO A 31 -6.09 -3.58 4.96
CA PRO A 31 -5.03 -4.57 5.00
C PRO A 31 -5.54 -5.83 5.72
N PRO A 32 -5.07 -7.02 5.33
CA PRO A 32 -5.52 -8.26 5.93
C PRO A 32 -5.13 -8.32 7.41
N LEU A 33 -6.04 -8.82 8.23
CA LEU A 33 -5.89 -8.92 9.69
C LEU A 33 -4.97 -10.09 10.05
N LEU A 34 -4.11 -9.88 11.06
CA LEU A 34 -3.24 -10.91 11.61
C LEU A 34 -4.02 -11.87 12.53
N SER A 35 -5.00 -11.38 13.29
CA SER A 35 -5.99 -12.22 13.98
C SER A 35 -7.34 -11.52 14.12
N VAL A 36 -8.38 -12.30 14.40
CA VAL A 36 -9.76 -11.83 14.63
C VAL A 36 -9.84 -10.95 15.90
N GLU A 37 -8.97 -11.17 16.88
CA GLU A 37 -8.87 -10.40 18.13
C GLU A 37 -7.79 -9.31 18.13
N SER A 38 -6.87 -9.28 17.15
CA SER A 38 -5.70 -8.41 17.24
C SER A 38 -6.13 -6.95 17.18
N THR A 39 -6.04 -6.28 18.33
CA THR A 39 -6.08 -4.81 18.50
C THR A 39 -4.74 -4.20 18.01
N ASP A 40 -4.07 -4.82 17.03
CA ASP A 40 -2.74 -4.46 16.54
C ASP A 40 -2.81 -3.39 15.43
N ALA A 41 -3.75 -2.46 15.57
CA ALA A 41 -3.85 -1.28 14.71
C ALA A 41 -2.57 -0.41 14.78
N SER A 42 -1.74 -0.60 15.81
CA SER A 42 -0.47 0.10 16.05
C SER A 42 0.55 -0.04 14.91
N ILE A 43 0.70 -1.23 14.32
CA ILE A 43 1.62 -1.42 13.18
C ILE A 43 1.10 -0.74 11.93
N LEU A 44 -0.23 -0.72 11.76
CA LEU A 44 -0.89 -0.07 10.65
C LEU A 44 -0.75 1.45 10.72
N TYR A 45 -1.02 2.03 11.88
CA TYR A 45 -0.82 3.46 12.13
C TYR A 45 0.64 3.86 12.03
N PHE A 46 1.57 2.97 12.44
CA PHE A 46 3.00 3.19 12.24
C PHE A 46 3.38 3.21 10.75
N ALA A 47 2.86 2.28 9.95
CA ALA A 47 3.07 2.27 8.50
C ALA A 47 2.48 3.52 7.83
N GLN A 48 1.28 3.94 8.22
CA GLN A 48 0.66 5.20 7.76
C GLN A 48 1.45 6.44 8.18
N PHE A 49 2.00 6.46 9.40
CA PHE A 49 2.86 7.52 9.91
C PHE A 49 4.18 7.61 9.13
N VAL A 50 4.84 6.48 8.88
CA VAL A 50 6.06 6.41 8.06
C VAL A 50 5.76 6.86 6.62
N LEU A 51 4.63 6.45 6.05
CA LEU A 51 4.19 6.89 4.72
C LEU A 51 3.97 8.42 4.68
N ALA A 52 3.32 8.98 5.71
CA ALA A 52 3.10 10.42 5.83
C ALA A 52 4.41 11.21 5.98
N ILE A 53 5.38 10.68 6.74
CA ILE A 53 6.73 11.26 6.84
C ILE A 53 7.44 11.22 5.50
N LEU A 54 7.45 10.08 4.79
CA LEU A 54 8.13 9.94 3.50
C LEU A 54 7.53 10.87 2.44
N VAL A 55 6.20 10.98 2.42
CA VAL A 55 5.46 11.94 1.57
C VAL A 55 5.81 13.38 1.94
N GLY A 56 5.85 13.72 3.23
CA GLY A 56 6.21 15.05 3.72
C GLY A 56 7.67 15.44 3.47
N LEU A 57 8.61 14.51 3.63
CA LEU A 57 10.04 14.73 3.40
C LEU A 57 10.32 15.07 1.93
N PHE A 58 9.56 14.48 1.00
CA PHE A 58 9.67 14.76 -0.43
C PHE A 58 9.15 16.15 -0.83
N PHE A 59 8.26 16.76 -0.03
CA PHE A 59 7.82 18.15 -0.24
C PHE A 59 8.92 19.18 0.04
N VAL A 60 9.91 18.82 0.86
CA VAL A 60 11.00 19.72 1.28
C VAL A 60 12.11 19.79 0.23
N ILE A 61 12.16 18.87 -0.74
CA ILE A 61 13.23 18.84 -1.75
C ILE A 61 12.90 19.81 -2.90
N PRO A 62 13.63 20.93 -3.06
CA PRO A 62 13.41 21.85 -4.17
C PRO A 62 13.86 21.22 -5.50
N SER A 63 13.01 21.27 -6.54
CA SER A 63 13.28 20.70 -7.87
C SER A 63 14.28 21.49 -8.73
N SER A 64 14.95 22.49 -8.16
CA SER A 64 15.75 23.50 -8.89
C SER A 64 17.05 23.00 -9.53
N LYS A 65 17.43 21.73 -9.33
CA LYS A 65 18.72 21.19 -9.83
C LYS A 65 18.63 19.98 -10.76
N VAL A 66 17.45 19.39 -10.96
CA VAL A 66 17.32 18.10 -11.66
C VAL A 66 16.86 18.34 -13.10
N ARG A 67 17.54 17.73 -14.09
CA ARG A 67 17.20 17.91 -15.52
C ARG A 67 15.80 17.36 -15.81
N ASP A 68 15.05 18.07 -16.65
CA ASP A 68 13.70 17.69 -17.14
C ASP A 68 13.59 16.20 -17.55
N SER A 69 14.60 15.70 -18.26
CA SER A 69 14.67 14.30 -18.70
C SER A 69 14.70 13.28 -17.54
N GLN A 70 15.32 13.62 -16.41
CA GLN A 70 15.44 12.69 -15.27
C GLN A 70 14.11 12.49 -14.53
N TRP A 71 13.30 13.54 -14.38
CA TRP A 71 11.97 13.42 -13.75
C TRP A 71 11.01 12.54 -14.55
N ARG A 72 11.07 12.61 -15.89
CA ARG A 72 10.30 11.72 -16.77
C ARG A 72 10.63 10.25 -16.52
N TRP A 73 11.93 9.93 -16.42
CA TRP A 73 12.37 8.56 -16.19
C TRP A 73 12.07 8.07 -14.77
N ILE A 74 12.21 8.92 -13.75
CA ILE A 74 11.82 8.57 -12.37
C ILE A 74 10.31 8.31 -12.28
N SER A 75 9.49 9.14 -12.92
CA SER A 75 8.03 8.95 -12.95
C SER A 75 7.66 7.62 -13.61
N LEU A 76 8.24 7.34 -14.78
CA LEU A 76 7.98 6.10 -15.51
C LEU A 76 8.46 4.87 -14.73
N ALA A 77 9.68 4.91 -14.17
CA ALA A 77 10.23 3.82 -13.39
C ALA A 77 9.40 3.55 -12.12
N GLY A 78 9.03 4.59 -11.38
CA GLY A 78 8.16 4.48 -10.21
C GLY A 78 6.76 3.94 -10.56
N LEU A 79 6.21 4.32 -11.72
CA LEU A 79 4.91 3.81 -12.16
C LEU A 79 4.98 2.31 -12.42
N VAL A 80 5.97 1.88 -13.21
CA VAL A 80 6.14 0.47 -13.57
C VAL A 80 6.44 -0.37 -12.33
N ILE A 81 7.35 0.07 -11.46
CA ILE A 81 7.69 -0.63 -10.22
C ILE A 81 6.46 -0.69 -9.29
N GLY A 82 5.76 0.43 -9.11
CA GLY A 82 4.55 0.51 -8.29
C GLY A 82 3.44 -0.42 -8.77
N ILE A 83 3.19 -0.47 -10.07
CA ILE A 83 2.20 -1.39 -10.67
C ILE A 83 2.63 -2.85 -10.46
N CYS A 84 3.87 -3.20 -10.76
CA CYS A 84 4.39 -4.56 -10.57
C CYS A 84 4.27 -5.02 -9.11
N LEU A 85 4.65 -4.15 -8.16
CA LEU A 85 4.54 -4.44 -6.72
C LEU A 85 3.08 -4.53 -6.26
N PHE A 86 2.19 -3.72 -6.83
CA PHE A 86 0.77 -3.81 -6.53
C PHE A 86 0.17 -5.14 -6.99
N PHE A 87 0.48 -5.60 -8.21
CA PHE A 87 0.05 -6.92 -8.67
C PHE A 87 0.67 -8.05 -7.86
N ALA A 88 1.94 -7.92 -7.46
CA ALA A 88 2.57 -8.87 -6.54
C ALA A 88 1.84 -8.91 -5.18
N TYR A 89 1.49 -7.75 -4.63
CA TYR A 89 0.70 -7.64 -3.41
C TYR A 89 -0.67 -8.34 -3.55
N VAL A 90 -1.40 -8.09 -4.65
CA VAL A 90 -2.71 -8.71 -4.89
C VAL A 90 -2.58 -10.23 -4.97
N GLN A 91 -1.61 -10.72 -5.74
CA GLN A 91 -1.39 -12.16 -5.92
C GLN A 91 -0.99 -12.85 -4.60
N VAL A 92 -0.03 -12.26 -3.87
CA VAL A 92 0.45 -12.81 -2.60
C VAL A 92 -0.66 -12.76 -1.54
N SER A 93 -1.41 -11.66 -1.46
CA SER A 93 -2.54 -11.56 -0.53
C SER A 93 -3.61 -12.59 -0.84
N ALA A 94 -3.97 -12.80 -2.12
CA ALA A 94 -4.97 -13.81 -2.50
C ALA A 94 -4.55 -15.25 -2.13
N GLN A 95 -3.23 -15.54 -2.12
CA GLN A 95 -2.72 -16.86 -1.77
C GLN A 95 -2.53 -17.06 -0.27
N TRP A 96 -2.23 -16.01 0.47
CA TRP A 96 -1.87 -16.08 1.90
C TRP A 96 -2.95 -15.57 2.83
N THR A 97 -4.14 -15.30 2.30
CA THR A 97 -5.26 -14.86 3.10
C THR A 97 -6.52 -15.64 2.78
N ALA A 98 -7.41 -15.72 3.75
CA ALA A 98 -8.73 -16.31 3.60
C ALA A 98 -9.78 -15.42 4.27
N LEU A 99 -10.98 -15.40 3.70
CA LEU A 99 -12.10 -14.68 4.30
C LEU A 99 -12.65 -15.48 5.49
N TYR A 100 -12.85 -14.81 6.62
CA TYR A 100 -13.58 -15.37 7.76
C TYR A 100 -14.82 -14.53 8.07
N LYS A 101 -16.01 -15.07 7.71
CA LYS A 101 -17.30 -14.41 7.88
C LYS A 101 -17.27 -12.95 7.37
N ASP A 102 -18.00 -12.05 8.03
CA ASP A 102 -18.00 -10.60 7.80
C ASP A 102 -16.89 -9.86 8.55
N VAL A 103 -15.99 -10.60 9.25
CA VAL A 103 -14.93 -9.98 10.07
C VAL A 103 -13.76 -9.52 9.20
N GLY A 104 -13.56 -10.16 8.05
CA GLY A 104 -12.65 -9.71 7.02
C GLY A 104 -11.64 -10.78 6.60
N VAL A 105 -10.58 -10.30 5.96
CA VAL A 105 -9.53 -11.11 5.34
C VAL A 105 -8.45 -11.40 6.38
N THR A 106 -8.19 -12.67 6.68
CA THR A 106 -7.22 -13.11 7.69
C THR A 106 -6.03 -13.81 7.06
N VAL A 107 -4.82 -13.53 7.56
CA VAL A 107 -3.59 -14.19 7.07
C VAL A 107 -3.54 -15.65 7.52
N ILE A 108 -3.29 -16.56 6.57
CA ILE A 108 -3.17 -18.01 6.77
C ILE A 108 -1.72 -18.47 6.63
N GLY A 109 -1.37 -19.56 7.32
CA GLY A 109 -0.09 -20.26 7.15
C GLY A 109 -0.14 -21.26 5.98
N GLY A 110 1.02 -21.83 5.66
CA GLY A 110 1.16 -22.87 4.63
C GLY A 110 1.13 -24.25 5.23
N ASN A 111 1.58 -24.37 6.48
CA ASN A 111 1.59 -25.64 7.20
C ASN A 111 0.64 -25.55 8.40
N LEU A 112 -0.27 -26.51 8.49
CA LEU A 112 -1.12 -26.67 9.67
C LEU A 112 -0.27 -27.14 10.86
N THR A 113 -0.63 -26.65 12.05
CA THR A 113 -0.19 -27.25 13.31
C THR A 113 -0.77 -28.67 13.44
N ASP A 114 -0.30 -29.45 14.41
CA ASP A 114 -0.87 -30.78 14.63
C ASP A 114 -2.35 -30.72 15.05
N ALA A 115 -2.74 -29.71 15.83
CA ALA A 115 -4.14 -29.44 16.16
C ALA A 115 -4.96 -29.07 14.91
N GLY A 116 -4.40 -28.24 14.02
CA GLY A 116 -5.03 -27.87 12.76
C GLY A 116 -5.23 -29.06 11.81
N LYS A 117 -4.28 -30.01 11.76
CA LYS A 117 -4.41 -31.25 10.97
C LYS A 117 -5.51 -32.15 11.51
N VAL A 118 -5.59 -32.32 12.84
CA VAL A 118 -6.65 -33.12 13.48
C VAL A 118 -8.01 -32.49 13.17
N LEU A 119 -8.15 -31.18 13.35
CA LEU A 119 -9.39 -30.48 13.07
C LEU A 119 -9.78 -30.56 11.58
N GLN A 120 -8.80 -30.48 10.66
CA GLN A 120 -9.06 -30.67 9.23
C GLN A 120 -9.58 -32.08 8.93
N ALA A 121 -8.99 -33.10 9.54
CA ALA A 121 -9.40 -34.49 9.36
C ALA A 121 -10.79 -34.77 9.93
N GLU A 122 -11.13 -34.17 11.07
CA GLU A 122 -12.44 -34.33 11.73
C GLU A 122 -13.56 -33.62 10.97
N THR A 123 -13.28 -32.43 10.42
CA THR A 123 -14.29 -31.60 9.76
C THR A 123 -14.41 -31.84 8.26
N GLY A 124 -13.38 -32.43 7.63
CA GLY A 124 -13.30 -32.60 6.18
C GLY A 124 -13.17 -31.28 5.41
N ALA A 125 -12.81 -30.19 6.10
CA ALA A 125 -12.73 -28.87 5.49
C ALA A 125 -11.58 -28.79 4.47
N VAL A 126 -11.95 -28.50 3.22
CA VAL A 126 -11.00 -28.33 2.11
C VAL A 126 -10.54 -26.88 1.99
N LEU A 127 -11.44 -25.92 2.24
CA LEU A 127 -11.14 -24.50 2.13
C LEU A 127 -10.59 -23.94 3.46
N PRO A 128 -9.57 -23.08 3.43
CA PRO A 128 -9.03 -22.45 4.63
C PRO A 128 -10.08 -21.63 5.42
N GLY A 129 -11.03 -20.99 4.72
CA GLY A 129 -12.12 -20.23 5.35
C GLY A 129 -13.03 -21.11 6.21
N ASP A 130 -13.36 -22.31 5.72
CA ASP A 130 -14.16 -23.29 6.45
C ASP A 130 -13.40 -23.80 7.67
N LEU A 131 -12.09 -23.99 7.53
CA LEU A 131 -11.23 -24.41 8.64
C LEU A 131 -11.18 -23.36 9.76
N ILE A 132 -11.05 -22.07 9.40
CA ILE A 132 -11.11 -20.95 10.35
C ILE A 132 -12.48 -20.91 11.03
N PHE A 133 -13.56 -21.17 10.28
CA PHE A 133 -14.90 -21.24 10.84
C PHE A 133 -15.05 -22.34 11.87
N GLN A 134 -14.54 -23.54 11.59
CA GLN A 134 -14.58 -24.67 12.52
C GLN A 134 -13.71 -24.44 13.76
N ALA A 135 -12.60 -23.72 13.61
CA ALA A 135 -11.78 -23.27 14.73
C ALA A 135 -12.39 -22.07 15.50
N SER A 136 -13.64 -21.68 15.19
CA SER A 136 -14.32 -20.53 15.79
C SER A 136 -13.55 -19.19 15.65
N GLY A 137 -12.69 -19.07 14.64
CA GLY A 137 -11.82 -17.92 14.43
C GLY A 137 -10.46 -17.99 15.15
N ASP A 138 -10.16 -19.07 15.88
CA ASP A 138 -8.83 -19.27 16.47
C ASP A 138 -7.83 -19.75 15.40
N VAL A 139 -7.21 -18.76 14.77
CA VAL A 139 -6.25 -18.94 13.68
C VAL A 139 -4.89 -19.42 14.19
N ASP A 140 -4.56 -19.17 15.47
CA ASP A 140 -3.31 -19.60 16.10
C ASP A 140 -3.33 -21.11 16.40
N LEU A 141 -4.51 -21.66 16.65
CA LEU A 141 -4.72 -23.11 16.75
C LEU A 141 -4.47 -23.82 15.42
N LEU A 142 -4.77 -23.17 14.29
CA LEU A 142 -4.67 -23.75 12.95
C LEU A 142 -3.26 -23.67 12.35
N TRP A 143 -2.62 -22.50 12.41
CA TRP A 143 -1.32 -22.25 11.79
C TRP A 143 -0.34 -21.62 12.76
N PRO A 144 0.96 -21.97 12.67
CA PRO A 144 1.99 -21.36 13.52
C PRO A 144 2.03 -19.84 13.40
N ARG A 145 1.97 -19.14 14.53
CA ARG A 145 2.03 -17.67 14.60
C ARG A 145 3.26 -17.08 13.90
N SER A 146 4.42 -17.73 14.02
CA SER A 146 5.67 -17.29 13.41
C SER A 146 5.59 -17.27 11.88
N GLU A 147 4.94 -18.27 11.27
CA GLU A 147 4.73 -18.32 9.82
C GLU A 147 3.76 -17.23 9.38
N ARG A 148 2.64 -17.09 10.08
CA ARG A 148 1.62 -16.07 9.78
C ARG A 148 2.18 -14.66 9.90
N LEU A 149 2.97 -14.39 10.94
CA LEU A 149 3.63 -13.10 11.12
C LEU A 149 4.59 -12.78 9.97
N THR A 150 5.37 -13.77 9.52
CA THR A 150 6.28 -13.58 8.38
C THR A 150 5.52 -13.21 7.11
N ARG A 151 4.44 -13.94 6.80
CA ARG A 151 3.58 -13.66 5.64
C ARG A 151 2.91 -12.29 5.73
N TYR A 152 2.40 -11.94 6.91
CA TYR A 152 1.82 -10.64 7.18
C TYR A 152 2.82 -9.51 6.92
N LEU A 153 4.05 -9.62 7.44
CA LEU A 153 5.11 -8.63 7.22
C LEU A 153 5.46 -8.47 5.74
N VAL A 154 5.50 -9.57 4.98
CA VAL A 154 5.75 -9.51 3.53
C VAL A 154 4.62 -8.82 2.79
N ILE A 155 3.36 -9.12 3.12
CA ILE A 155 2.18 -8.46 2.53
C ILE A 155 2.21 -6.95 2.84
N CYS A 156 2.41 -6.58 4.11
CA CYS A 156 2.53 -5.18 4.53
C CYS A 156 3.71 -4.47 3.85
N GLY A 157 4.85 -5.15 3.72
CA GLY A 157 6.02 -4.63 3.03
C GLY A 157 5.75 -4.35 1.55
N LEU A 158 5.20 -5.33 0.83
CA LEU A 158 4.83 -5.19 -0.58
C LEU A 158 3.86 -4.02 -0.78
N TYR A 159 2.82 -3.95 0.05
CA TYR A 159 1.85 -2.86 0.01
C TYR A 159 2.50 -1.49 0.21
N THR A 160 3.33 -1.35 1.26
CA THR A 160 3.99 -0.09 1.61
C THR A 160 4.91 0.38 0.49
N VAL A 161 5.74 -0.52 -0.05
CA VAL A 161 6.67 -0.18 -1.13
C VAL A 161 5.92 0.15 -2.43
N ALA A 162 4.83 -0.58 -2.74
CA ALA A 162 3.98 -0.26 -3.88
C ALA A 162 3.41 1.16 -3.78
N MET A 163 2.85 1.52 -2.63
CA MET A 163 2.25 2.84 -2.40
C MET A 163 3.29 3.96 -2.43
N ILE A 164 4.48 3.75 -1.87
CA ILE A 164 5.60 4.71 -1.97
C ILE A 164 5.99 4.91 -3.44
N SER A 165 6.15 3.82 -4.19
CA SER A 165 6.58 3.88 -5.59
C SER A 165 5.57 4.62 -6.47
N LEU A 166 4.28 4.35 -6.30
CA LEU A 166 3.19 5.06 -6.99
C LEU A 166 3.12 6.54 -6.60
N SER A 167 3.31 6.85 -5.32
CA SER A 167 3.33 8.25 -4.83
C SER A 167 4.49 9.03 -5.43
N VAL A 168 5.69 8.45 -5.44
CA VAL A 168 6.88 9.04 -6.08
C VAL A 168 6.64 9.23 -7.58
N SER A 169 6.01 8.28 -8.25
CA SER A 169 5.68 8.39 -9.67
C SER A 169 4.76 9.57 -9.99
N ALA A 170 3.66 9.69 -9.23
CA ALA A 170 2.69 10.78 -9.40
C ALA A 170 3.34 12.14 -9.14
N MET A 171 4.17 12.26 -8.11
CA MET A 171 4.87 13.51 -7.80
C MET A 171 5.92 13.86 -8.85
N ALA A 172 6.70 12.89 -9.32
CA ALA A 172 7.66 13.11 -10.40
C ALA A 172 6.98 13.57 -11.70
N MET A 173 5.78 13.07 -11.98
CA MET A 173 4.96 13.54 -13.10
C MET A 173 4.54 15.01 -12.94
N ILE A 174 4.12 15.41 -11.73
CA ILE A 174 3.76 16.81 -11.44
C ILE A 174 4.97 17.73 -11.64
N GLU A 175 6.16 17.35 -11.15
CA GLU A 175 7.38 18.15 -11.35
C GLU A 175 7.79 18.24 -12.82
N PHE A 176 7.70 17.14 -13.56
CA PHE A 176 7.95 17.14 -15.00
C PHE A 176 7.03 18.14 -15.73
N VAL A 177 5.72 18.12 -15.44
CA VAL A 177 4.76 19.05 -16.05
C VAL A 177 5.07 20.50 -15.69
N ARG A 178 5.41 20.78 -14.42
CA ARG A 178 5.75 22.14 -13.96
C ARG A 178 7.00 22.70 -14.66
N ILE A 179 8.07 21.90 -14.76
CA ILE A 179 9.31 22.30 -15.42
C ILE A 179 9.04 22.62 -16.89
N ARG A 180 8.26 21.78 -17.58
CA ARG A 180 7.88 22.04 -18.98
C ARG A 180 7.01 23.28 -19.16
N GLN A 181 6.07 23.54 -18.24
CA GLN A 181 5.26 24.77 -18.27
C GLN A 181 6.11 26.02 -18.03
N ALA A 182 7.07 25.98 -17.11
CA ALA A 182 8.00 27.08 -16.85
C ALA A 182 8.90 27.36 -18.06
N ALA A 183 9.44 26.31 -18.70
CA ALA A 183 10.25 26.43 -19.91
C ALA A 183 9.44 27.01 -21.10
N ALA A 184 8.19 26.58 -21.27
CA ALA A 184 7.30 27.09 -22.31
C ALA A 184 6.97 28.58 -22.12
N LYS A 185 6.77 29.04 -20.88
CA LYS A 185 6.57 30.46 -20.57
C LYS A 185 7.83 31.30 -20.86
N ALA A 186 9.01 30.78 -20.53
CA ALA A 186 10.27 31.48 -20.77
C ALA A 186 10.65 31.59 -22.26
N ALA A 187 10.14 30.69 -23.11
CA ALA A 187 10.40 30.71 -24.56
C ALA A 187 9.38 31.55 -25.36
N GLY A 188 8.26 31.95 -24.74
CA GLY A 188 7.17 32.68 -25.39
C GLY A 188 6.98 34.13 -24.94
N GLY A 189 7.88 34.66 -24.10
CA GLY A 189 7.94 36.07 -23.69
C GLY A 189 9.24 36.71 -24.14
#